data_AF-A0A9P0SYA5-F1
#
_entry.id   AF-A0A9P0SYA5-F1
#
_cell.length_a   1.000
_cell.length_b   1.000
_cell.length_c   1.000
_cell.angle_alpha   90.00
_cell.angle_beta   90.00
_cell.angle_gamma   90.00
#
_symmetry.space_group_name_H-M   'P 1'
#
loop_
_entity.id
_entity.type
_entity.pdbx_description
1 polymer ?
#
loop_
_entity_poly.entity_id
_entity_poly.type
_entity_poly.pdbx_seq_one_letter_code
_entity_poly.pdbx_strand_id
1 'polypeptide(L)'
;MIVLIIILLVCTNLSFQLDSKLCQKYPSQRHCIIEWMSRERWAHTERYTYKWDRRKCLLIRWAKYCGAPLPDTNNFDSEELCYSECGGWA
;
A
#
# COMPACT_ATOMS: atom_id res chain seq x y z
N MET A 1 31.26 -14.55 17.31
CA MET A 1 30.78 -14.62 15.91
C MET A 1 29.29 -14.89 15.79
N ILE A 2 28.71 -15.87 16.50
CA ILE A 2 27.27 -16.21 16.42
C ILE A 2 26.36 -15.00 16.72
N VAL A 3 26.69 -14.21 17.75
CA VAL A 3 25.92 -13.01 18.12
C VAL A 3 25.87 -11.97 16.99
N LEU A 4 26.98 -11.79 16.26
CA LEU A 4 27.09 -10.86 15.14
C LEU A 4 26.23 -11.31 13.94
N ILE A 5 26.16 -12.62 13.70
CA ILE A 5 25.34 -13.22 12.65
C ILE A 5 23.85 -13.05 12.97
N ILE A 6 23.45 -13.24 14.24
CA ILE A 6 22.07 -13.05 14.68
C ILE A 6 21.65 -11.57 14.56
N ILE A 7 22.51 -10.63 14.95
CA ILE A 7 22.22 -9.20 14.81
C ILE A 7 22.08 -8.80 13.33
N LEU A 8 22.96 -9.28 12.46
CA LEU A 8 22.88 -9.02 11.02
C LEU A 8 21.59 -9.58 10.40
N LEU A 9 21.16 -10.78 10.80
CA LEU A 9 19.90 -11.39 10.35
C LEU A 9 18.65 -10.63 10.84
N VAL A 10 18.69 -10.06 12.05
CA VAL A 10 17.57 -9.25 12.57
C VAL A 10 17.49 -7.91 11.84
N CYS A 11 18.63 -7.28 11.54
CA CYS A 11 18.68 -6.01 10.81
C CYS A 11 18.22 -6.11 9.35
N THR A 12 18.43 -7.25 8.67
CA THR A 12 17.94 -7.44 7.29
C THR A 12 16.44 -7.71 7.18
N ASN A 13 15.79 -8.08 8.29
CA ASN A 13 14.33 -8.25 8.37
C ASN A 13 13.63 -6.99 8.87
N LEU A 14 14.36 -5.88 9.02
CA LEU A 14 13.74 -4.58 9.21
C LEU A 14 13.17 -4.17 7.84
N SER A 15 12.01 -4.74 7.51
CA SER A 15 11.20 -4.35 6.36
C SER A 15 11.13 -2.84 6.37
N PHE A 16 11.46 -2.21 5.24
CA PHE A 16 11.30 -0.78 5.03
C PHE A 16 9.81 -0.48 5.10
N GLN A 17 9.28 -0.37 6.32
CA GLN A 17 7.88 -0.07 6.52
C GLN A 17 7.66 1.35 6.04
N LEU A 18 6.70 1.51 5.14
CA LEU A 18 6.21 2.82 4.73
C LEU A 18 5.97 3.68 5.98
N ASP A 19 6.41 4.95 5.96
CA ASP A 19 6.14 5.87 7.08
C ASP A 19 4.65 5.82 7.41
N SER A 20 4.31 5.51 8.66
CA SER A 20 2.94 5.44 9.17
C SER A 20 2.09 6.65 8.75
N LYS A 21 2.69 7.84 8.56
CA LYS A 21 2.02 9.05 8.08
C LYS A 21 1.49 8.92 6.65
N LEU A 22 2.09 8.09 5.81
CA LEU A 22 1.62 7.80 4.46
C LEU A 22 0.43 6.82 4.49
N CYS A 23 0.49 5.79 5.34
CA CYS A 23 -0.64 4.87 5.56
C CYS A 23 -1.90 5.55 6.10
N GLN A 24 -1.75 6.69 6.78
CA GLN A 24 -2.86 7.53 7.26
C GLN A 24 -3.51 8.37 6.17
N LYS A 25 -2.83 8.58 5.03
CA LYS A 25 -3.30 9.43 3.94
C LYS A 25 -3.94 8.58 2.85
N TYR A 26 -5.02 9.08 2.28
CA TYR A 26 -5.57 8.51 1.05
C TYR A 26 -4.61 8.80 -0.13
N PRO A 27 -4.57 7.98 -1.19
CA PRO A 27 -3.72 8.25 -2.35
C PRO A 27 -3.91 9.67 -2.86
N SER A 28 -2.80 10.36 -3.11
CA SER A 28 -2.79 11.77 -3.53
C SER A 28 -3.44 11.96 -4.91
N GLN A 29 -3.25 11.00 -5.82
CA GLN A 29 -3.81 11.03 -7.17
C GLN A 29 -5.26 10.53 -7.19
N ARG A 30 -6.18 11.25 -6.53
CA ARG A 30 -7.58 10.84 -6.42
C ARG A 30 -8.29 10.65 -7.76
N HIS A 31 -7.91 11.44 -8.78
CA HIS A 31 -8.47 11.32 -10.12
C HIS A 31 -8.17 9.97 -10.79
N CYS A 32 -7.16 9.23 -10.30
CA CYS A 32 -6.82 7.90 -10.78
C CYS A 32 -7.64 6.80 -10.12
N ILE A 33 -8.44 7.10 -9.09
CA ILE A 33 -9.26 6.11 -8.40
C ILE A 33 -10.64 6.08 -9.06
N ILE A 34 -11.02 4.93 -9.59
CA ILE A 34 -12.30 4.70 -10.23
C ILE A 34 -13.30 4.18 -9.21
N GLU A 35 -14.43 4.88 -9.09
CA GLU A 35 -15.55 4.44 -8.27
C GLU A 35 -16.16 3.13 -8.82
N TRP A 36 -16.68 2.29 -7.90
CA TRP A 36 -17.31 1.01 -8.26
C TRP A 36 -18.37 1.13 -9.36
N MET A 37 -19.17 2.20 -9.31
CA MET A 37 -20.25 2.45 -10.28
C MET A 37 -19.74 2.77 -11.68
N SER A 38 -18.48 3.20 -11.81
CA SER A 38 -17.86 3.56 -13.09
C SER A 38 -16.84 2.53 -13.58
N ARG A 39 -16.74 1.36 -12.93
CA ARG A 39 -15.69 0.36 -13.23
C ARG A 39 -15.69 -0.14 -14.68
N GLU A 40 -16.87 -0.29 -15.30
CA GLU A 40 -16.99 -0.80 -16.67
C GLU A 40 -16.75 0.29 -17.73
N ARG A 41 -16.70 1.56 -17.33
CA ARG A 41 -16.52 2.69 -18.25
C ARG A 41 -15.05 2.91 -18.60
N TRP A 42 -14.14 2.55 -17.70
CA TRP A 42 -12.72 2.87 -17.83
C TRP A 42 -11.85 1.66 -17.51
N ALA A 43 -10.86 1.39 -18.37
CA ALA A 43 -9.89 0.35 -18.12
C ALA A 43 -9.09 0.66 -16.85
N HIS A 44 -8.95 -0.34 -15.99
CA HIS A 44 -8.34 -0.18 -14.67
C HIS A 44 -7.56 -1.42 -14.23
N THR A 45 -6.82 -1.28 -13.14
CA THR A 45 -6.21 -2.37 -12.38
C THR A 45 -6.75 -2.36 -10.96
N GLU A 46 -6.80 -3.54 -10.35
CA GLU A 46 -7.15 -3.67 -8.94
C GLU A 46 -5.90 -3.45 -8.08
N ARG A 47 -6.06 -2.63 -7.03
CA ARG A 47 -4.99 -2.27 -6.08
C ARG A 47 -5.58 -2.15 -4.68
N TYR A 48 -4.75 -1.99 -3.67
CA TYR A 48 -5.18 -1.93 -2.27
C TYR A 48 -4.72 -0.63 -1.61
N THR A 49 -5.58 -0.07 -0.77
CA THR A 49 -5.26 1.11 0.05
C THR A 49 -5.63 0.84 1.51
N TYR A 50 -4.75 1.20 2.43
CA TYR A 50 -4.98 1.09 3.85
C TYR A 50 -5.92 2.19 4.33
N LYS A 51 -7.07 1.81 4.87
CA LYS A 51 -7.98 2.70 5.59
C LYS A 51 -7.63 2.68 7.07
N TRP A 52 -6.93 3.74 7.49
CA TRP A 52 -6.44 3.89 8.86
C TRP A 52 -7.55 3.91 9.91
N ASP A 53 -8.66 4.59 9.62
CA ASP A 53 -9.85 4.66 10.47
C ASP A 53 -10.47 3.29 10.74
N ARG A 54 -10.38 2.38 9.77
CA ARG A 54 -10.94 1.02 9.85
C ARG A 54 -9.91 -0.05 10.17
N ARG A 55 -8.63 0.32 10.20
CA ARG A 55 -7.48 -0.59 10.29
C ARG A 55 -7.54 -1.74 9.27
N LYS A 56 -7.93 -1.43 8.03
CA LYS A 56 -8.17 -2.43 6.98
C LYS A 56 -7.62 -2.00 5.62
N CYS A 57 -7.09 -2.95 4.86
CA CYS A 57 -6.80 -2.78 3.44
C CYS A 57 -8.08 -2.92 2.63
N LEU A 58 -8.37 -1.96 1.76
CA LEU A 58 -9.53 -1.96 0.88
C LEU A 58 -9.10 -2.00 -0.58
N LEU A 59 -9.82 -2.79 -1.37
CA LEU A 59 -9.72 -2.82 -2.82
C LEU A 59 -10.12 -1.45 -3.42
N ILE A 60 -9.27 -0.93 -4.29
CA ILE A 60 -9.53 0.22 -5.15
C ILE A 60 -9.30 -0.16 -6.61
N ARG A 61 -9.86 0.63 -7.52
CA ARG A 61 -9.61 0.51 -8.96
C ARG A 61 -8.78 1.68 -9.41
N TRP A 62 -7.61 1.39 -9.97
CA TRP A 62 -6.68 2.40 -10.46
C TRP A 62 -6.77 2.52 -11.98
N ALA A 63 -6.99 3.72 -12.48
CA ALA A 63 -7.16 3.97 -13.90
C ALA A 63 -5.88 3.65 -14.69
N LYS A 64 -5.99 2.86 -15.77
CA LYS A 64 -4.83 2.46 -16.58
C LYS A 64 -4.08 3.66 -17.17
N TYR A 65 -4.79 4.73 -17.52
CA TYR A 65 -4.18 5.94 -18.11
C TYR A 65 -3.27 6.69 -17.14
N CYS A 66 -3.36 6.43 -15.82
CA CYS A 66 -2.47 7.02 -14.83
C CYS A 66 -1.12 6.29 -14.71
N GLY A 67 -0.96 5.12 -15.32
CA GLY A 67 0.24 4.30 -15.16
C GLY A 67 0.40 3.76 -13.73
N ALA A 68 1.64 3.47 -13.34
CA ALA A 68 1.96 3.01 -11.98
C ALA A 68 1.77 4.16 -10.97
N PRO A 69 1.25 3.87 -9.75
CA PRO A 69 1.22 4.88 -8.70
C PRO A 69 2.64 5.25 -8.26
N LEU A 70 2.77 6.42 -7.62
CA LEU A 70 4.05 6.85 -7.06
C LEU A 70 4.50 5.89 -5.94
N PRO A 71 5.81 5.59 -5.82
CA PRO A 71 6.37 4.53 -4.97
C PRO A 71 6.13 4.74 -3.46
N ASP A 72 5.85 5.97 -3.02
CA ASP A 72 5.61 6.31 -1.60
C ASP A 72 4.16 6.73 -1.35
N THR A 73 3.22 5.92 -1.82
CA THR A 73 1.79 6.20 -1.66
C THR A 73 1.07 5.02 -1.02
N ASN A 74 -0.06 5.31 -0.39
CA ASN A 74 -0.96 4.31 0.19
C ASN A 74 -1.72 3.54 -0.91
N ASN A 75 -0.99 2.85 -1.79
CA ASN A 75 -1.50 2.22 -3.00
C ASN A 75 -0.65 1.01 -3.43
N PHE A 76 -1.08 -0.17 -2.99
CA PHE A 76 -0.32 -1.41 -3.05
C PHE A 76 -0.85 -2.37 -4.12
N ASP A 77 0.03 -3.19 -4.68
CA ASP A 77 -0.33 -4.20 -5.69
C ASP A 77 -1.12 -5.38 -5.12
N SER A 78 -1.04 -5.63 -3.81
CA SER A 78 -1.75 -6.72 -3.15
C SER A 78 -2.23 -6.33 -1.75
N GLU A 79 -3.22 -7.07 -1.26
CA GLU A 79 -3.75 -6.91 0.11
C GLU A 79 -2.69 -7.25 1.16
N GLU A 80 -1.92 -8.32 0.92
CA GLU A 80 -0.83 -8.75 1.78
C GLU A 80 0.24 -7.67 1.93
N LEU A 81 0.68 -7.07 0.81
CA LEU A 81 1.66 -5.98 0.84
C LEU A 81 1.10 -4.77 1.61
N CYS A 82 -0.18 -4.44 1.40
CA CYS A 82 -0.83 -3.36 2.13
C CYS A 82 -0.82 -3.60 3.66
N TYR A 83 -1.09 -4.81 4.13
CA TYR A 83 -1.03 -5.13 5.57
C TYR A 83 0.41 -5.25 6.08
N SER A 84 1.34 -5.76 5.28
CA SER A 84 2.76 -5.81 5.63
C SER A 84 3.32 -4.41 5.88
N GLU A 85 2.97 -3.45 5.03
CA GLU A 85 3.45 -2.07 5.11
C GLU A 85 2.72 -1.24 6.17
N CYS A 86 1.39 -1.37 6.24
CA CYS A 86 0.55 -0.47 7.05
C CYS A 86 -0.13 -1.13 8.26
N GLY A 87 -0.23 -2.46 8.31
CA GLY A 87 -0.96 -3.20 9.34
C GLY A 87 -0.26 -3.27 10.69
N GLY A 88 1.08 -3.20 10.71
CA GLY A 88 1.89 -3.26 11.94
C GLY A 88 1.88 -1.99 12.79
N TRP A 89 1.30 -0.89 12.30
CA TRP A 89 1.20 0.39 12.99
C TRP A 89 -0.14 0.56 13.76
N ALA A 90 -0.86 -0.54 13.94
CA ALA A 90 -2.14 -0.57 14.65
C ALA A 90 -1.97 -0.53 16.16
#